data_AF-A0A6B9ZAH3-F1
#
_entry.id   AF-A0A6B9ZAH3-F1
#
_cell.length_a   1.000
_cell.length_b   1.000
_cell.length_c   1.000
_cell.angle_alpha   90.00
_cell.angle_beta   90.00
_cell.angle_gamma   90.00
#
_symmetry.space_group_name_H-M   'P 1'
#
loop_
_entity.id
_entity.type
_entity.pdbx_description
1 polymer ?
#
loop_
_entity_poly.entity_id
_entity_poly.type
_entity_poly.pdbx_seq_one_letter_code
_entity_poly.pdbx_strand_id
1 'polypeptide(L)'
;MVRIRGLLLYYRSFFLIPGLLLTTAACGLYYKNARYADSIVPAILTLKVITFGLTAYLNWQRKERYYFFNLGLSPVQLIVSACLFEWLIFFTLFYITSFFC
;
A
#
# COMPACT_ATOMS: atom_id res chain seq x y z
N MET A 1 4.27 -18.18 14.52
CA MET A 1 3.25 -18.18 13.44
C MET A 1 2.04 -17.26 13.71
N VAL A 2 1.49 -17.19 14.93
CA VAL A 2 0.29 -16.36 15.24
C VAL A 2 0.49 -14.86 14.95
N ARG A 3 1.66 -14.30 15.25
CA ARG A 3 1.95 -12.85 15.06
C ARG A 3 1.99 -12.43 13.59
N ILE A 4 2.59 -13.24 12.72
CA ILE A 4 2.66 -13.00 11.26
C ILE A 4 1.25 -13.04 10.66
N ARG A 5 0.43 -14.00 11.10
CA ARG A 5 -0.97 -14.12 10.64
C ARG A 5 -1.80 -12.91 11.06
N GLY A 6 -1.59 -12.37 12.26
CA GLY A 6 -2.27 -11.15 12.72
C GLY A 6 -1.85 -9.90 11.94
N LEU A 7 -0.57 -9.77 11.58
CA LEU A 7 -0.08 -8.70 10.69
C LEU A 7 -0.70 -8.79 9.29
N LEU A 8 -0.78 -9.99 8.71
CA LEU A 8 -1.43 -10.21 7.42
C LEU A 8 -2.93 -9.89 7.46
N LEU A 9 -3.61 -10.26 8.55
CA LEU A 9 -5.02 -9.90 8.77
C LEU A 9 -5.21 -8.39 8.87
N TYR A 10 -4.34 -7.70 9.61
CA TYR A 10 -4.35 -6.24 9.70
C TYR A 10 -4.16 -5.59 8.31
N TYR A 11 -3.15 -6.04 7.56
CA TYR A 11 -2.91 -5.56 6.21
C TYR A 11 -4.12 -5.79 5.29
N ARG A 12 -4.69 -7.00 5.33
CA ARG A 12 -5.89 -7.37 4.57
C ARG A 12 -7.08 -6.46 4.86
N SER A 13 -7.33 -6.17 6.13
CA SER A 13 -8.53 -5.44 6.54
C SER A 13 -8.47 -3.94 6.25
N PHE A 14 -7.28 -3.34 6.23
CA PHE A 14 -7.15 -1.87 6.17
C PHE A 14 -6.40 -1.32 4.95
N PHE A 15 -5.45 -2.08 4.39
CA PHE A 15 -4.53 -1.58 3.37
C PHE A 15 -4.61 -2.36 2.04
N LEU A 16 -4.98 -3.65 2.07
CA LEU A 16 -4.95 -4.50 0.88
C LEU A 16 -5.87 -4.00 -0.25
N ILE A 17 -7.14 -3.71 0.05
CA ILE A 17 -8.11 -3.30 -0.98
C ILE A 17 -7.75 -1.95 -1.62
N PRO A 18 -7.58 -0.85 -0.85
CA PRO A 18 -7.20 0.44 -1.44
C PRO A 18 -5.81 0.36 -2.09
N GLY A 19 -4.87 -0.36 -1.48
CA GLY A 19 -3.52 -0.55 -1.97
C GLY A 19 -3.43 -1.28 -3.30
N LEU A 20 -4.15 -2.39 -3.44
CA LEU A 20 -4.20 -3.15 -4.69
C LEU A 20 -4.85 -2.33 -5.81
N LEU A 21 -5.98 -1.68 -5.54
CA LEU A 21 -6.67 -0.83 -6.52
C LEU A 21 -5.75 0.28 -7.06
N LEU A 22 -5.02 0.95 -6.17
CA LEU A 22 -4.06 1.98 -6.58
C LEU A 22 -2.88 1.40 -7.34
N THR A 23 -2.39 0.23 -6.93
CA THR A 23 -1.24 -0.39 -7.60
C THR A 23 -1.61 -0.82 -9.01
N THR A 24 -2.78 -1.43 -9.22
CA THR A 24 -3.26 -1.81 -10.55
C THR A 24 -3.57 -0.59 -11.41
N ALA A 25 -4.21 0.44 -10.85
CA ALA A 25 -4.46 1.70 -11.56
C ALA A 25 -3.16 2.41 -11.96
N ALA A 26 -2.17 2.45 -11.07
CA ALA A 26 -0.85 3.00 -11.32
C ALA A 26 -0.12 2.24 -12.42
N CYS A 27 -0.10 0.90 -12.36
CA CYS A 27 0.54 0.07 -13.39
C CYS A 27 -0.19 0.21 -14.73
N GLY A 28 -1.52 0.30 -14.74
CA GLY A 28 -2.30 0.52 -15.97
C GLY A 28 -2.06 1.90 -16.59
N LEU A 29 -1.99 2.95 -15.77
CA LEU A 29 -1.64 4.30 -16.22
C LEU A 29 -0.21 4.36 -16.74
N TYR A 30 0.73 3.72 -16.05
CA TYR A 30 2.11 3.61 -16.51
C TYR A 30 2.18 2.84 -17.83
N TYR A 31 1.57 1.66 -17.94
CA TYR A 31 1.58 0.87 -19.17
C TYR A 31 1.00 1.62 -20.38
N LYS A 32 -0.08 2.39 -20.20
CA LYS A 32 -0.68 3.18 -21.27
C LYS A 32 0.16 4.39 -21.67
N ASN A 33 0.89 5.00 -20.73
CA ASN A 33 1.61 6.26 -20.96
C ASN A 33 3.13 6.12 -21.09
N ALA A 34 3.73 5.00 -20.67
CA ALA A 34 5.16 4.72 -20.78
C ALA A 34 5.63 4.67 -22.25
N ARG A 35 4.71 4.40 -23.18
CA ARG A 35 4.98 4.53 -24.62
C ARG A 35 5.17 5.99 -25.09
N TYR A 36 4.79 6.99 -24.28
CA TYR A 36 4.70 8.39 -24.71
C TYR A 36 5.28 9.44 -23.74
N ALA A 37 5.46 9.18 -22.43
CA ALA A 37 6.10 10.14 -21.50
C ALA A 37 6.53 9.54 -20.14
N ASP A 38 7.82 9.66 -19.79
CA ASP A 38 8.37 9.33 -18.46
C ASP A 38 7.86 10.26 -17.33
N SER A 39 7.20 11.36 -17.67
CA SER A 39 6.75 12.39 -16.72
C SER A 39 5.55 11.97 -15.85
N ILE A 40 4.96 10.79 -16.08
CA ILE A 40 3.80 10.31 -15.31
C ILE A 40 4.17 9.62 -13.99
N VAL A 41 5.42 9.16 -13.85
CA VAL A 41 5.90 8.47 -12.64
C VAL A 41 5.77 9.32 -11.37
N PRO A 42 6.18 10.61 -11.36
CA PRO A 42 6.00 11.47 -10.19
C PRO A 42 4.53 11.65 -9.78
N ALA A 43 3.62 11.75 -10.75
CA ALA A 43 2.19 11.88 -10.47
C ALA A 43 1.62 10.61 -9.82
N ILE A 44 2.01 9.43 -10.34
CA ILE A 44 1.65 8.13 -9.78
C ILE A 44 2.15 8.00 -8.33
N LEU A 45 3.42 8.34 -8.09
CA LEU A 45 4.03 8.28 -6.75
C LEU A 45 3.33 9.24 -5.78
N THR A 46 2.98 10.45 -6.22
CA THR A 46 2.28 11.44 -5.39
C THR A 46 0.88 10.95 -5.00
N LEU A 47 0.12 10.40 -5.95
CA LEU A 47 -1.21 9.85 -5.70
C LEU A 47 -1.16 8.66 -4.72
N LYS A 48 -0.13 7.82 -4.85
CA LYS A 48 0.16 6.71 -3.94
C LYS A 48 0.38 7.22 -2.52
N VAL A 49 1.28 8.20 -2.33
CA VAL A 49 1.57 8.82 -1.02
C VAL A 49 0.32 9.43 -0.39
N ILE A 50 -0.48 10.18 -1.16
CA ILE A 50 -1.71 10.82 -0.66
C ILE A 50 -2.70 9.77 -0.15
N THR A 51 -2.94 8.72 -0.94
CA THR A 51 -3.96 7.73 -0.56
C THR A 51 -3.49 6.85 0.59
N PHE A 52 -2.20 6.65 0.71
CA PHE A 52 -1.60 6.06 1.90
C PHE A 52 -1.76 6.93 3.15
N GLY A 53 -1.48 8.23 3.05
CA GLY A 53 -1.69 9.16 4.15
C GLY A 53 -3.15 9.13 4.62
N LEU A 54 -4.09 9.09 3.67
CA LEU A 54 -5.51 9.01 3.95
C LEU A 54 -5.89 7.67 4.60
N THR A 55 -5.43 6.53 4.08
CA THR A 55 -5.71 5.21 4.66
C THR A 55 -5.10 5.06 6.05
N ALA A 56 -3.87 5.55 6.26
CA ALA A 56 -3.24 5.60 7.58
C ALA A 56 -4.02 6.48 8.56
N TYR A 57 -4.50 7.65 8.13
CA TYR A 57 -5.33 8.55 8.94
C TYR A 57 -6.69 7.93 9.29
N LEU A 58 -7.39 7.36 8.31
CA LEU A 58 -8.68 6.69 8.52
C LEU A 58 -8.50 5.48 9.43
N ASN A 59 -7.43 4.71 9.22
CA ASN A 59 -7.07 3.66 10.15
C ASN A 59 -6.86 4.26 11.53
N TRP A 60 -6.13 5.38 11.65
CA TRP A 60 -5.87 6.11 12.90
C TRP A 60 -7.13 6.55 13.67
N GLN A 61 -8.28 6.64 13.02
CA GLN A 61 -9.56 6.95 13.67
C GLN A 61 -10.38 5.69 14.03
N ARG A 62 -10.08 4.53 13.45
CA ARG A 62 -10.86 3.30 13.69
C ARG A 62 -10.61 2.68 15.05
N LYS A 63 -11.71 2.36 15.75
CA LYS A 63 -11.69 1.64 17.04
C LYS A 63 -11.17 0.21 16.90
N GLU A 64 -11.44 -0.47 15.78
CA GLU A 64 -11.05 -1.86 15.48
C GLU A 64 -9.53 -2.16 15.60
N ARG A 65 -8.69 -1.14 15.73
CA ARG A 65 -7.26 -1.33 16.04
C ARG A 65 -7.00 -2.02 17.37
N TYR A 66 -7.93 -1.96 18.34
CA TYR A 66 -7.74 -2.61 19.64
C TYR A 66 -7.55 -4.14 19.52
N TYR A 67 -8.14 -4.78 18.50
CA TYR A 67 -8.01 -6.22 18.26
C TYR A 67 -6.56 -6.66 17.97
N PHE A 68 -5.70 -5.72 17.58
CA PHE A 68 -4.32 -5.97 17.20
C PHE A 68 -3.31 -5.64 18.32
N PHE A 69 -3.75 -5.14 19.49
CA PHE A 69 -2.87 -4.91 20.65
C PHE A 69 -2.21 -6.19 21.17
N ASN A 70 -2.89 -7.33 21.03
CA ASN A 70 -2.33 -8.64 21.42
C ASN A 70 -1.10 -9.07 20.59
N LEU A 71 -0.77 -8.33 19.52
CA LEU A 71 0.46 -8.54 18.74
C LEU A 71 1.71 -7.98 19.44
N GLY A 72 1.56 -7.18 20.50
CA GLY A 72 2.67 -6.52 21.19
C GLY A 72 3.34 -5.42 20.37
N LEU A 73 2.68 -4.95 19.30
CA LEU A 73 3.15 -3.87 18.43
C LEU A 73 2.36 -2.60 18.71
N SER A 74 3.05 -1.46 18.68
CA SER A 74 2.37 -0.18 18.78
C SER A 74 1.50 0.09 17.53
N PRO A 75 0.44 0.92 17.63
CA PRO A 75 -0.37 1.28 16.48
C PRO A 75 0.44 1.88 15.33
N VAL A 76 1.50 2.64 15.65
CA VAL A 76 2.41 3.22 14.68
C VAL A 76 3.22 2.13 13.98
N GLN A 77 3.75 1.16 14.72
CA GLN A 77 4.50 0.04 14.14
C GLN A 77 3.63 -0.80 13.19
N LEU A 78 2.36 -1.02 13.52
CA LEU A 78 1.41 -1.72 12.64
C LEU A 78 1.20 -0.96 11.33
N ILE A 79 0.93 0.34 11.40
CA ILE A 79 0.73 1.19 10.21
C ILE A 79 2.01 1.24 9.36
N VAL A 80 3.17 1.44 9.98
CA VAL A 80 4.46 1.49 9.27
C VAL A 80 4.77 0.14 8.60
N SER A 81 4.54 -0.98 9.28
CA SER A 81 4.77 -2.31 8.70
C SER A 81 3.85 -2.58 7.49
N ALA A 82 2.58 -2.19 7.57
CA ALA A 82 1.64 -2.28 6.46
C ALA A 82 2.05 -1.37 5.28
N CYS A 83 2.56 -0.18 5.59
CA CYS A 83 3.07 0.78 4.60
C CYS A 83 4.26 0.21 3.84
N LEU A 84 5.28 -0.28 4.56
CA LEU A 84 6.45 -0.90 3.95
C LEU A 84 6.08 -2.08 3.05
N PHE A 85 5.14 -2.92 3.50
CA PHE A 85 4.69 -4.08 2.74
C PHE A 85 3.98 -3.68 1.44
N GLU A 86 3.09 -2.69 1.48
CA GLU A 86 2.44 -2.21 0.26
C GLU A 86 3.44 -1.54 -0.71
N TRP A 87 4.40 -0.75 -0.20
CA TRP A 87 5.43 -0.13 -1.05
C TRP A 87 6.29 -1.19 -1.73
N LEU A 88 6.62 -2.26 -1.02
CA LEU A 88 7.35 -3.39 -1.59
C LEU A 88 6.54 -4.04 -2.72
N ILE A 89 5.24 -4.30 -2.52
CA ILE A 89 4.35 -4.82 -3.58
C ILE A 89 4.28 -3.84 -4.76
N PHE A 90 4.13 -2.55 -4.48
CA PHE A 90 4.04 -1.51 -5.51
C PHE A 90 5.30 -1.46 -6.37
N PHE A 91 6.50 -1.36 -5.76
CA PHE A 91 7.74 -1.34 -6.51
C PHE A 91 7.98 -2.63 -7.28
N THR A 92 7.61 -3.79 -6.71
CA THR A 92 7.72 -5.07 -7.40
C THR A 92 6.84 -5.09 -8.66
N LEU A 93 5.56 -4.72 -8.54
CA LEU A 93 4.63 -4.71 -9.67
C LEU A 93 4.97 -3.62 -10.69
N PHE A 94 5.41 -2.45 -10.22
CA PHE A 94 5.84 -1.36 -11.07
C PHE A 94 7.09 -1.75 -11.88
N TYR A 95 8.09 -2.37 -11.23
CA TYR A 95 9.28 -2.89 -11.90
C TYR A 95 8.93 -3.96 -12.94
N ILE A 96 8.08 -4.93 -12.59
CA ILE A 96 7.59 -5.94 -13.52
C ILE A 96 6.90 -5.27 -14.72
N THR A 97 6.02 -4.30 -14.48
CA THR A 97 5.30 -3.58 -15.54
C THR A 97 6.29 -2.82 -16.45
N SER A 98 7.34 -2.21 -15.88
CA SER A 98 8.38 -1.53 -16.67
C SER A 98 9.21 -2.45 -17.56
N PHE A 99 9.33 -3.74 -17.21
CA PHE A 99 9.98 -4.73 -18.07
C PHE A 99 9.12 -5.13 -19.27
N PHE A 100 7.80 -4.99 -19.18
CA PHE A 100 6.84 -5.35 -20.23
C PHE A 100 6.39 -4.16 -21.10
N CYS A 101 6.80 -2.93 -20.77
CA CYS A 101 6.58 -1.72 -21.57
C CYS A 101 7.74 -1.47 -22.53
#